data_AF-F1L779-F1
#
_entry.id   AF-F1L779-F1
#
_cell.length_a   1.000
_cell.length_b   1.000
_cell.length_c   1.000
_cell.angle_alpha   90.00
_cell.angle_beta   90.00
_cell.angle_gamma   90.00
#
_symmetry.space_group_name_H-M   'P 1'
#
loop_
_entity.id
_entity.type
_entity.pdbx_description
1 polymer ?
#
loop_
_entity_poly.entity_id
_entity_poly.type
_entity_poly.pdbx_seq_one_letter_code
_entity_poly.pdbx_strand_id
1 'polypeptide(L)'
;MCYLTACENMNHRMRKEFFKAIIRQDIGWFDKNQSGTLTAKLFDNLERVKEGTGDKVALLIQFVSQFFAGFIVAFAYDWRLTLIMMSLSPFMVICGAFIAKLMASATAKEAENYATAGGIAEEVLTSIRTVVAFNGQKFECDRYNEALRGGMRDGILKSLYVGIGLGLTFFIIFGSYALAFWVGTGYVYNGVLIPGTLLTANELKELPTEI
;
A
#
# COMPACT_ATOMS: atom_id res chain seq x y z
N MET A 1 12.79 4.28 -16.09
CA MET A 1 13.40 5.53 -16.58
C MET A 1 12.45 6.35 -17.46
N CYS A 2 11.89 5.84 -18.56
CA CYS A 2 11.03 6.64 -19.46
C CYS A 2 9.76 7.23 -18.79
N TYR A 3 9.08 6.48 -17.92
CA TYR A 3 7.89 6.95 -17.19
C TYR A 3 8.19 8.12 -16.24
N LEU A 4 9.31 8.04 -15.52
CA LEU A 4 9.78 9.09 -14.61
C LEU A 4 10.09 10.39 -15.37
N THR A 5 10.75 10.30 -16.53
CA THR A 5 11.03 11.47 -17.37
C THR A 5 9.76 12.11 -17.91
N ALA A 6 8.77 11.30 -18.33
CA ALA A 6 7.48 11.82 -18.77
C ALA A 6 6.70 12.52 -17.64
N CYS A 7 6.72 11.97 -16.43
CA CYS A 7 6.07 12.55 -15.26
C CYS A 7 6.73 13.87 -14.82
N GLU A 8 8.06 13.94 -14.86
CA GLU A 8 8.77 15.18 -14.53
C GLU A 8 8.43 16.29 -15.53
N ASN A 9 8.40 15.97 -16.83
CA ASN A 9 8.00 16.91 -17.86
C ASN A 9 6.54 17.36 -17.70
N MET A 10 5.64 16.44 -17.33
CA MET A 10 4.24 16.75 -17.07
C MET A 10 4.09 17.68 -15.86
N ASN A 11 4.77 17.40 -14.75
CA ASN A 11 4.76 18.26 -13.56
C ASN A 11 5.34 19.64 -13.83
N HIS A 12 6.42 19.71 -14.62
CA HIS A 12 6.99 20.99 -15.02
C HIS A 12 5.98 21.84 -15.80
N ARG A 13 5.22 21.23 -16.72
CA ARG A 13 4.13 21.92 -17.45
C ARG A 13 3.00 22.35 -16.53
N MET A 14 2.54 21.47 -15.63
CA MET A 14 1.48 21.82 -14.66
C MET A 14 1.90 23.00 -13.77
N ARG A 15 3.13 23.00 -13.26
CA ARG A 15 3.66 24.10 -12.44
C ARG A 15 3.69 25.42 -13.21
N LYS A 16 4.09 25.39 -14.49
CA LYS A 16 4.13 26.57 -15.36
C LYS A 16 2.74 27.15 -15.64
N GLU A 17 1.77 26.30 -16.00
CA GLU A 17 0.40 26.76 -16.26
C GLU A 17 -0.30 27.23 -14.97
N PHE A 18 -0.06 26.57 -13.85
CA PHE A 18 -0.62 26.99 -12.57
C PHE A 18 -0.06 28.34 -12.11
N PHE A 19 1.25 28.56 -12.23
CA PHE A 19 1.87 29.85 -11.92
C PHE A 19 1.34 30.98 -12.84
N LYS A 20 1.17 30.67 -14.13
CA LYS A 20 0.57 31.59 -15.11
C LYS A 20 -0.89 31.92 -14.77
N ALA A 21 -1.66 30.96 -14.25
CA ALA A 21 -3.02 31.18 -13.81
C ALA A 21 -3.08 32.06 -12.54
N ILE A 22 -2.19 31.85 -11.56
CA ILE A 22 -2.14 32.67 -10.35
C ILE A 22 -1.86 34.14 -10.67
N ILE A 23 -0.89 34.43 -11.53
CA ILE A 23 -0.51 35.83 -11.86
C ILE A 23 -1.67 36.59 -12.54
N ARG A 24 -2.60 35.88 -13.17
CA ARG A 24 -3.75 36.48 -13.86
C ARG A 24 -4.95 36.77 -12.95
N GLN A 25 -4.84 36.47 -11.66
CA GLN A 25 -5.96 36.56 -10.73
C GLN A 25 -6.09 37.94 -10.08
N ASP A 26 -7.32 38.36 -9.80
CA ASP A 26 -7.63 39.68 -9.23
C ASP A 26 -7.13 39.86 -7.80
N ILE A 27 -6.89 41.11 -7.40
CA ILE A 27 -6.41 41.47 -6.05
C ILE A 27 -7.36 40.96 -4.94
N GLY A 28 -8.67 40.95 -5.19
CA GLY A 28 -9.68 40.45 -4.23
C GLY A 28 -9.64 38.93 -4.04
N TRP A 29 -9.04 38.18 -4.96
CA TRP A 29 -8.79 36.75 -4.81
C TRP A 29 -7.58 36.49 -3.89
N PHE A 30 -6.54 37.31 -3.99
CA PHE A 30 -5.37 37.27 -3.11
C PHE A 30 -5.69 37.67 -1.67
N ASP A 31 -6.65 38.58 -1.48
CA ASP A 31 -7.10 38.99 -0.14
C ASP A 31 -7.78 37.85 0.63
N LYS A 32 -8.42 36.92 -0.10
CA LYS A 32 -8.99 35.67 0.47
C LYS A 32 -8.00 34.53 0.57
N ASN A 33 -6.92 34.54 -0.23
CA ASN A 33 -5.96 33.45 -0.34
C ASN A 33 -4.55 33.97 -0.03
N GLN A 34 -4.12 33.84 1.22
CA GLN A 34 -2.78 34.24 1.66
C GLN A 34 -1.69 33.57 0.80
N SER A 35 -0.90 34.38 0.07
CA SER A 35 0.05 33.94 -0.96
C SER A 35 1.06 32.88 -0.50
N GLY A 36 1.47 32.92 0.79
CA GLY A 36 2.38 31.93 1.39
C GLY A 36 1.76 30.53 1.53
N THR A 37 0.50 30.46 1.96
CA THR A 37 -0.22 29.18 2.10
C THR A 37 -0.60 28.56 0.76
N LEU A 38 -0.88 29.40 -0.25
CA LEU A 38 -1.22 28.96 -1.59
C LEU A 38 -0.04 28.26 -2.28
N THR A 39 1.16 28.82 -2.13
CA THR A 39 2.37 28.27 -2.71
C THR A 39 2.70 26.91 -2.08
N ALA A 40 2.59 26.78 -0.75
CA ALA A 40 2.78 25.52 -0.06
C ALA A 40 1.75 24.45 -0.49
N LYS A 41 0.46 24.83 -0.59
CA LYS A 41 -0.60 23.94 -1.09
C LYS A 41 -0.34 23.50 -2.52
N LEU A 42 0.15 24.38 -3.39
CA LEU A 42 0.49 24.02 -4.76
C LEU A 42 1.58 22.96 -4.80
N PHE A 43 2.67 23.16 -4.04
CA PHE A 43 3.76 22.19 -3.99
C PHE A 43 3.29 20.83 -3.48
N ASP A 44 2.51 20.80 -2.40
CA ASP A 44 1.94 19.55 -1.85
C ASP A 44 1.03 18.84 -2.87
N ASN A 45 0.18 19.57 -3.59
CA ASN A 45 -0.67 18.97 -4.63
C ASN A 45 0.12 18.45 -5.83
N LEU A 46 1.14 19.19 -6.30
CA LEU A 46 2.00 18.74 -7.40
C LEU A 46 2.83 17.52 -7.01
N GLU A 47 3.30 17.46 -5.76
CA GLU A 47 4.02 16.31 -5.22
C GLU A 47 3.13 15.07 -5.15
N ARG A 48 1.89 15.20 -4.65
CA ARG A 48 0.91 14.10 -4.69
C ARG A 48 0.60 13.62 -6.11
N VAL A 49 0.49 14.52 -7.08
CA VAL A 49 0.29 14.16 -8.50
C VAL A 49 1.52 13.43 -9.06
N LYS A 50 2.73 13.87 -8.69
CA LYS A 50 3.99 13.20 -9.05
C LYS A 50 4.04 11.78 -8.51
N GLU A 51 3.74 11.60 -7.23
CA GLU A 51 3.72 10.31 -6.56
C GLU A 51 2.69 9.36 -7.17
N GLY A 52 1.51 9.88 -7.51
CA GLY A 52 0.45 9.09 -8.14
C GLY A 52 0.72 8.70 -9.59
N THR A 53 1.34 9.58 -10.38
CA THR A 53 1.51 9.36 -11.83
C THR A 53 2.83 8.72 -12.20
N GLY A 54 3.86 8.85 -11.35
CA GLY A 54 5.21 8.33 -11.59
C GLY A 54 5.29 6.80 -11.60
N ASP A 55 5.93 6.25 -10.57
CA ASP A 55 6.24 4.81 -10.53
C ASP A 55 4.99 3.93 -10.35
N LYS A 56 3.92 4.48 -9.76
CA LYS A 56 2.69 3.72 -9.48
C LYS A 56 1.96 3.30 -10.76
N VAL A 57 1.93 4.15 -11.79
CA VAL A 57 1.30 3.82 -13.08
C VAL A 57 2.10 2.74 -13.81
N ALA A 58 3.43 2.86 -13.81
CA ALA A 58 4.31 1.84 -14.38
C ALA A 58 4.15 0.48 -13.69
N LEU A 59 4.10 0.48 -12.36
CA LEU A 59 3.83 -0.73 -11.57
C LEU A 59 2.45 -1.32 -11.87
N LEU A 60 1.42 -0.49 -12.03
CA LEU A 60 0.09 -0.94 -12.40
C LEU A 60 0.10 -1.68 -13.74
N ILE A 61 0.71 -1.08 -14.77
CA ILE A 61 0.82 -1.70 -16.09
C ILE A 61 1.64 -2.99 -16.01
N GLN A 62 2.73 -2.99 -15.24
CA GLN A 62 3.56 -4.18 -15.01
C GLN A 62 2.74 -5.31 -14.37
N PHE A 63 2.00 -5.03 -13.30
CA PHE A 63 1.20 -6.05 -12.61
C PHE A 63 0.05 -6.56 -13.47
N VAL A 64 -0.61 -5.70 -14.24
CA VAL A 64 -1.66 -6.10 -15.18
C VAL A 64 -1.08 -6.99 -16.29
N SER A 65 0.06 -6.60 -16.86
CA SER A 65 0.75 -7.41 -17.88
C SER A 65 1.24 -8.75 -17.32
N GLN A 66 1.81 -8.75 -16.12
CA GLN A 66 2.28 -9.95 -15.43
C GLN A 66 1.13 -10.92 -15.15
N PHE A 67 -0.03 -10.39 -14.75
CA PHE A 67 -1.23 -11.18 -14.54
C PHE A 67 -1.66 -11.87 -15.84
N PHE A 68 -1.90 -11.13 -16.92
CA PHE A 68 -2.34 -11.73 -18.19
C PHE A 68 -1.30 -12.68 -18.79
N ALA A 69 -0.03 -12.28 -18.83
CA ALA A 69 1.04 -13.13 -19.35
C ALA A 69 1.20 -14.41 -18.51
N GLY A 70 1.14 -14.30 -17.18
CA GLY A 70 1.20 -15.43 -16.27
C GLY A 70 0.05 -16.42 -16.49
N PHE A 71 -1.19 -15.93 -16.63
CA PHE A 71 -2.34 -16.77 -16.92
C PHE A 71 -2.22 -17.47 -18.28
N ILE A 72 -1.81 -16.77 -19.33
CA ILE A 72 -1.65 -17.34 -20.67
C ILE A 72 -0.59 -18.45 -20.67
N VAL A 73 0.57 -18.19 -20.07
CA VAL A 73 1.66 -19.18 -19.98
C VAL A 73 1.22 -20.38 -19.15
N ALA A 74 0.58 -20.15 -18.00
CA ALA A 74 0.14 -21.22 -17.12
C ALA A 74 -0.87 -22.16 -17.82
N PHE A 75 -1.87 -21.61 -18.52
CA PHE A 75 -2.84 -22.41 -19.28
C PHE A 75 -2.22 -23.12 -20.49
N ALA A 76 -1.16 -22.58 -21.08
CA ALA A 76 -0.46 -23.20 -22.21
C ALA A 76 0.33 -24.45 -21.82
N TYR A 77 0.84 -24.52 -20.58
CA TYR A 77 1.61 -25.67 -20.09
C TYR A 77 0.73 -26.84 -19.66
N ASP A 78 -0.13 -26.64 -18.67
CA ASP A 78 -1.04 -27.67 -18.21
C ASP A 78 -2.29 -27.05 -17.57
N TRP A 79 -3.45 -27.30 -18.18
CA TRP A 79 -4.73 -26.76 -17.74
C TRP A 79 -5.24 -27.39 -16.43
N ARG A 80 -4.71 -28.57 -16.02
CA ARG A 80 -5.17 -29.30 -14.82
C ARG A 80 -4.46 -28.79 -13.57
N LEU A 81 -3.15 -28.57 -13.65
CA LEU A 81 -2.36 -28.00 -12.56
C LEU A 81 -2.73 -26.54 -12.30
N THR A 82 -3.02 -25.79 -13.36
CA THR A 82 -3.49 -24.41 -13.25
C THR A 82 -4.87 -24.27 -12.62
N LEU A 83 -5.82 -25.17 -12.90
CA LEU A 83 -7.12 -25.16 -12.22
C LEU A 83 -6.99 -25.30 -10.70
N ILE A 84 -6.08 -26.16 -10.24
CA ILE A 84 -5.81 -26.35 -8.80
C ILE A 84 -5.24 -25.06 -8.19
N MET A 85 -4.23 -24.45 -8.84
CA MET A 85 -3.65 -23.18 -8.39
C MET A 85 -4.65 -22.02 -8.44
N MET A 86 -5.51 -22.00 -9.44
CA MET A 86 -6.56 -21.00 -9.60
C MET A 86 -7.63 -21.10 -8.51
N SER A 87 -7.85 -22.28 -7.93
CA SER A 87 -8.72 -22.43 -6.76
C SER A 87 -8.10 -21.89 -5.46
N LEU A 88 -6.77 -21.90 -5.33
CA LEU A 88 -6.08 -21.36 -4.15
C LEU A 88 -5.93 -19.82 -4.20
N SER A 89 -5.81 -19.23 -5.39
CA SER A 89 -5.68 -17.79 -5.59
C SER A 89 -6.82 -16.96 -4.93
N PRO A 90 -8.12 -17.23 -5.15
CA PRO A 90 -9.20 -16.45 -4.54
C PRO A 90 -9.22 -16.62 -3.01
N PHE A 91 -8.82 -17.78 -2.49
CA PHE A 91 -8.72 -17.99 -1.05
C PHE A 91 -7.67 -17.07 -0.42
N MET A 92 -6.50 -16.93 -1.06
CA MET A 92 -5.49 -15.96 -0.62
C MET A 92 -5.97 -14.51 -0.74
N VAL A 93 -6.66 -14.16 -1.82
CA VAL A 93 -7.19 -12.80 -2.01
C VAL A 93 -8.22 -12.46 -0.92
N ILE A 94 -9.10 -13.39 -0.56
CA ILE A 94 -10.10 -13.19 0.50
C ILE A 94 -9.42 -13.00 1.85
N CYS A 95 -8.46 -13.86 2.21
CA CYS A 95 -7.70 -13.71 3.45
C CYS A 95 -6.93 -12.38 3.51
N GLY A 96 -6.24 -12.03 2.41
CA GLY A 96 -5.50 -10.77 2.30
C GLY A 96 -6.39 -9.55 2.39
N ALA A 97 -7.54 -9.56 1.70
CA ALA A 97 -8.52 -8.46 1.75
C ALA A 97 -9.12 -8.30 3.15
N PHE A 98 -9.40 -9.41 3.85
CA PHE A 98 -9.88 -9.37 5.23
C PHE A 98 -8.85 -8.72 6.18
N ILE A 99 -7.58 -9.13 6.09
CA ILE A 99 -6.49 -8.54 6.88
C ILE A 99 -6.31 -7.05 6.53
N ALA A 100 -6.29 -6.70 5.25
CA ALA A 100 -6.16 -5.32 4.80
C ALA A 100 -7.30 -4.43 5.32
N LYS A 101 -8.54 -4.94 5.30
CA LYS A 101 -9.70 -4.23 5.83
C LYS A 101 -9.63 -4.04 7.34
N LEU A 102 -9.22 -5.07 8.08
CA LEU A 102 -9.00 -4.98 9.52
C LEU A 102 -7.90 -3.95 9.85
N MET A 103 -6.78 -3.97 9.10
CA MET A 103 -5.72 -2.98 9.26
C MET A 103 -6.20 -1.57 8.98
N ALA A 104 -6.93 -1.35 7.89
CA ALA A 104 -7.44 -0.03 7.53
C ALA A 104 -8.39 0.52 8.59
N SER A 105 -9.35 -0.29 9.06
CA SER A 105 -10.29 0.11 10.11
C SER A 105 -9.58 0.40 11.43
N ALA A 106 -8.58 -0.40 11.80
CA ALA A 106 -7.82 -0.20 13.03
C ALA A 106 -6.93 1.06 12.96
N THR A 107 -6.29 1.32 11.81
CA THR A 107 -5.51 2.55 11.60
C THR A 107 -6.41 3.80 11.67
N ALA A 108 -7.63 3.74 11.14
CA ALA A 108 -8.58 4.84 11.29
C ALA A 108 -8.95 5.09 12.76
N LYS A 109 -9.16 4.03 13.54
CA LYS A 109 -9.44 4.10 14.99
C LYS A 109 -8.26 4.68 15.79
N GLU A 110 -7.04 4.25 15.47
CA GLU A 110 -5.83 4.82 16.07
C GLU A 110 -5.70 6.31 15.76
N ALA A 111 -5.94 6.72 14.51
CA ALA A 111 -5.87 8.12 14.11
C ALA A 111 -6.89 9.00 14.87
N GLU A 112 -8.10 8.49 15.11
CA GLU A 112 -9.12 9.16 15.94
C GLU A 112 -8.61 9.38 17.38
N ASN A 113 -8.10 8.33 18.03
CA ASN A 113 -7.58 8.40 19.39
C ASN A 113 -6.38 9.36 19.51
N TYR A 114 -5.49 9.36 18.50
CA TYR A 114 -4.37 10.29 18.43
C TYR A 114 -4.82 11.74 18.21
N ALA A 115 -5.89 11.97 17.44
CA ALA A 115 -6.45 13.30 17.25
C ALA A 115 -6.99 13.89 18.56
N THR A 116 -7.66 13.09 19.39
CA THR A 116 -8.10 13.52 20.73
C THR A 116 -6.94 13.88 21.65
N ALA A 117 -5.88 13.08 21.69
CA ALA A 117 -4.68 13.39 22.47
C ALA A 117 -3.98 14.65 21.94
N GLY A 118 -3.91 14.81 20.61
CA GLY A 118 -3.39 16.00 19.95
C GLY A 118 -4.16 17.27 20.31
N GLY A 119 -5.49 17.20 20.36
CA GLY A 119 -6.34 18.32 20.77
C GLY A 119 -6.10 18.75 22.21
N ILE A 120 -5.89 17.80 23.13
CA ILE A 120 -5.53 18.11 24.53
C ILE A 120 -4.18 18.84 24.58
N ALA A 121 -3.18 18.34 23.85
CA ALA A 121 -1.87 18.97 23.81
C ALA A 121 -1.94 20.39 23.21
N GLU A 122 -2.72 20.58 22.15
CA GLU A 122 -2.91 21.87 21.50
C GLU A 122 -3.58 22.89 22.45
N GLU A 123 -4.60 22.48 23.20
CA GLU A 123 -5.27 23.32 24.21
C GLU A 123 -4.29 23.79 25.29
N VAL A 124 -3.50 22.86 25.83
CA VAL A 124 -2.52 23.11 26.90
C VAL A 124 -1.39 24.02 26.41
N LEU A 125 -0.88 23.80 25.20
CA LEU A 125 0.19 24.62 24.63
C LEU A 125 -0.29 26.03 24.27
N THR A 126 -1.49 26.16 23.73
CA THR A 126 -2.09 27.45 23.39
C THR A 126 -2.31 28.29 24.65
N SER A 127 -2.71 27.65 25.76
CA SER A 127 -3.00 28.31 27.04
C SER A 127 -1.93 28.07 28.10
N ILE A 128 -0.65 27.90 27.72
CA ILE A 128 0.41 27.48 28.65
C ILE A 128 0.57 28.42 29.86
N ARG A 129 0.33 29.72 29.68
CA ARG A 129 0.42 30.71 30.77
C ARG A 129 -0.63 30.47 31.87
N THR A 130 -1.84 30.04 31.51
CA THR A 130 -2.90 29.77 32.50
C THR A 130 -2.61 28.46 33.23
N VAL A 131 -2.18 27.41 32.50
CA VAL A 131 -1.82 26.11 33.11
C VAL A 131 -0.70 26.27 34.12
N VAL A 132 0.33 27.06 33.81
CA VAL A 132 1.44 27.37 34.74
C VAL A 132 0.95 28.22 35.91
N ALA A 133 0.11 29.22 35.68
CA ALA A 133 -0.44 30.08 36.73
C ALA A 133 -1.26 29.30 37.78
N PHE A 134 -1.98 28.25 37.37
CA PHE A 134 -2.75 27.37 38.25
C PHE A 134 -1.99 26.13 38.72
N ASN A 135 -0.70 25.97 38.37
CA ASN A 135 0.10 24.77 38.65
C ASN A 135 -0.54 23.45 38.13
N GLY A 136 -1.34 23.52 37.06
CA GLY A 136 -2.15 22.41 36.54
C GLY A 136 -1.41 21.39 35.67
N GLN A 137 -0.08 21.46 35.61
CA GLN A 137 0.74 20.68 34.66
C GLN A 137 0.58 19.16 34.84
N LYS A 138 0.54 18.68 36.09
CA LYS A 138 0.35 17.25 36.38
C LYS A 138 -1.03 16.75 35.94
N PHE A 139 -2.07 17.53 36.19
CA PHE A 139 -3.44 17.20 35.81
C PHE A 139 -3.57 17.04 34.29
N GLU A 140 -3.00 17.98 33.52
CA GLU A 140 -3.03 17.92 32.06
C GLU A 140 -2.17 16.79 31.49
N CYS A 141 -1.03 16.47 32.12
CA CYS A 141 -0.24 15.30 31.78
C CYS A 141 -1.00 13.98 32.01
N ASP A 142 -1.73 13.87 33.11
CA ASP A 142 -2.55 12.68 33.40
C ASP A 142 -3.71 12.56 32.40
N ARG A 143 -4.34 13.69 32.04
CA ARG A 143 -5.40 13.75 31.01
C ARG A 143 -4.89 13.30 29.65
N TYR A 144 -3.69 13.72 29.26
CA TYR A 144 -3.04 13.30 28.02
C TYR A 144 -2.67 11.80 28.04
N ASN A 145 -2.11 11.31 29.16
CA ASN A 145 -1.79 9.89 29.33
C ASN A 145 -3.04 9.00 29.25
N GLU A 146 -4.16 9.42 29.84
CA GLU A 146 -5.41 8.66 29.79
C GLU A 146 -5.97 8.60 28.35
N ALA A 147 -5.90 9.71 27.60
CA ALA A 147 -6.26 9.72 26.18
C ALA A 147 -5.39 8.78 25.33
N LEU A 148 -4.10 8.65 25.66
CA LEU A 148 -3.18 7.74 24.98
C LEU A 148 -3.36 6.26 25.34
N ARG A 149 -3.76 5.95 26.57
CA ARG A 149 -3.93 4.55 27.05
C ARG A 149 -4.95 3.77 26.21
N GLY A 150 -6.04 4.41 25.80
CA GLY A 150 -7.04 3.81 24.91
C GLY A 150 -6.42 3.36 23.58
N GLY A 151 -5.68 4.26 22.92
CA GLY A 151 -4.96 3.96 21.67
C GLY A 151 -3.88 2.90 21.83
N MET A 152 -3.15 2.90 22.95
CA MET A 152 -2.10 1.90 23.21
C MET A 152 -2.67 0.48 23.31
N ARG A 153 -3.78 0.29 24.02
CA ARG A 153 -4.41 -1.03 24.18
C ARG A 153 -4.95 -1.56 22.86
N ASP A 154 -5.60 -0.70 22.09
CA ASP A 154 -6.15 -1.04 20.77
C ASP A 154 -5.02 -1.36 19.76
N GLY A 155 -3.91 -0.63 19.81
CA GLY A 155 -2.72 -0.88 18.99
C GLY A 155 -2.03 -2.20 19.31
N ILE A 156 -1.98 -2.61 20.58
CA ILE A 156 -1.44 -3.92 20.99
C ILE A 156 -2.32 -5.06 20.43
N LEU A 157 -3.65 -4.96 20.57
CA LEU A 157 -4.56 -5.95 20.01
C LEU A 157 -4.47 -6.00 18.48
N LYS A 158 -4.43 -4.84 17.82
CA LYS A 158 -4.23 -4.72 16.37
C LYS A 158 -2.96 -5.43 15.92
N SER A 159 -1.82 -5.15 16.56
CA SER A 159 -0.54 -5.73 16.16
C SER A 159 -0.52 -7.25 16.32
N LEU A 160 -1.20 -7.79 17.33
CA LEU A 160 -1.40 -9.23 17.48
C LEU A 160 -2.25 -9.82 16.34
N TYR A 161 -3.40 -9.24 16.01
CA TYR A 161 -4.25 -9.71 14.91
C TYR A 161 -3.55 -9.65 13.56
N VAL A 162 -2.80 -8.58 13.30
CA VAL A 162 -2.01 -8.43 12.07
C VAL A 162 -0.88 -9.46 12.03
N GLY A 163 -0.17 -9.66 13.14
CA GLY A 163 0.89 -10.65 13.23
C GLY A 163 0.39 -12.08 12.98
N ILE A 164 -0.72 -12.47 13.60
CA ILE A 164 -1.36 -13.77 13.38
C ILE A 164 -1.84 -13.90 11.93
N GLY A 165 -2.48 -12.86 11.38
CA GLY A 165 -2.94 -12.85 10.00
C GLY A 165 -1.81 -13.01 8.99
N LEU A 166 -0.68 -12.32 9.21
CA LEU A 166 0.51 -12.43 8.38
C LEU A 166 1.12 -13.84 8.49
N GLY A 167 1.26 -14.38 9.69
CA GLY A 167 1.77 -15.74 9.92
C GLY A 167 0.92 -16.80 9.23
N LEU A 168 -0.40 -16.70 9.34
CA LEU A 168 -1.35 -17.60 8.67
C LEU A 168 -1.26 -17.47 7.14
N THR A 169 -1.04 -16.26 6.62
CA THR A 169 -0.83 -16.04 5.18
C THR A 169 0.44 -16.74 4.69
N PHE A 170 1.57 -16.59 5.40
CA PHE A 170 2.81 -17.29 5.05
C PHE A 170 2.66 -18.81 5.15
N PHE A 171 1.95 -19.33 6.16
CA PHE A 171 1.66 -20.75 6.29
C PHE A 171 0.89 -21.29 5.07
N ILE A 172 -0.15 -20.58 4.61
CA ILE A 172 -0.90 -20.96 3.40
C ILE A 172 -0.01 -20.90 2.16
N ILE A 173 0.87 -19.91 2.03
CA ILE A 173 1.80 -19.79 0.90
C ILE A 173 2.72 -21.01 0.84
N PHE A 174 3.40 -21.35 1.94
CA PHE A 174 4.28 -22.53 1.96
C PHE A 174 3.51 -23.84 1.77
N GLY A 175 2.31 -23.95 2.35
CA GLY A 175 1.41 -25.09 2.13
C GLY A 175 0.99 -25.23 0.66
N SER A 176 0.72 -24.12 -0.02
CA SER A 176 0.37 -24.10 -1.44
C SER A 176 1.53 -24.58 -2.32
N TYR A 177 2.77 -24.16 -2.02
CA TYR A 177 3.96 -24.66 -2.71
C TYR A 177 4.17 -26.15 -2.47
N ALA A 178 4.00 -26.62 -1.23
CA ALA A 178 4.12 -28.05 -0.91
C ALA A 178 3.10 -28.90 -1.69
N LEU A 179 1.84 -28.44 -1.76
CA LEU A 179 0.80 -29.09 -2.57
C LEU A 179 1.12 -29.03 -4.08
N ALA A 180 1.63 -27.91 -4.57
CA ALA A 180 2.07 -27.76 -5.95
C ALA A 180 3.14 -28.78 -6.31
N PHE A 181 4.14 -28.94 -5.44
CA PHE A 181 5.22 -29.93 -5.63
C PHE A 181 4.69 -31.35 -5.54
N TRP A 182 3.81 -31.68 -4.59
CA TRP A 182 3.25 -33.01 -4.45
C TRP A 182 2.44 -33.45 -5.68
N VAL A 183 1.57 -32.56 -6.17
CA VAL A 183 0.77 -32.81 -7.36
C VAL A 183 1.65 -32.82 -8.61
N GLY A 184 2.61 -31.91 -8.70
CA GLY A 184 3.57 -31.83 -9.80
C GLY A 184 4.40 -33.11 -9.94
N THR A 185 4.96 -33.64 -8.86
CA THR A 185 5.72 -34.90 -8.90
C THR A 185 4.85 -36.10 -9.29
N GLY A 186 3.58 -36.12 -8.86
CA GLY A 186 2.60 -37.11 -9.31
C GLY A 186 2.36 -37.09 -10.83
N TYR A 187 2.35 -35.91 -11.46
CA TYR A 187 2.20 -35.79 -12.91
C TYR A 187 3.46 -36.20 -13.70
N VAL A 188 4.66 -35.96 -13.15
CA VAL A 188 5.93 -36.44 -13.71
C VAL A 188 6.02 -37.96 -13.65
N TYR A 189 5.62 -38.54 -12.52
CA TYR A 189 5.66 -39.99 -12.34
C TYR A 189 4.77 -40.73 -13.36
N ASN A 190 3.65 -40.12 -13.76
CA ASN A 190 2.76 -40.66 -14.79
C ASN A 190 3.24 -40.40 -16.24
N GLY A 191 4.42 -39.80 -16.44
CA GLY A 191 5.01 -39.56 -17.76
C GLY A 191 4.29 -38.51 -18.62
N VAL A 192 3.31 -37.80 -18.05
CA VAL A 192 2.53 -36.75 -18.74
C VAL A 192 3.34 -35.45 -18.85
N LEU A 193 4.33 -35.26 -17.98
CA LEU A 193 5.10 -34.03 -17.87
C LEU A 193 6.61 -34.32 -17.84
N ILE A 194 7.37 -33.64 -18.69
CA ILE A 194 8.84 -33.73 -18.74
C ILE A 194 9.38 -33.04 -17.48
N PRO A 195 10.39 -33.58 -16.77
CA PRO A 195 10.93 -32.99 -15.54
C PRO A 195 11.38 -31.53 -15.72
N GLY A 196 11.89 -31.20 -16.91
CA GLY A 196 12.23 -29.83 -17.29
C GLY A 196 11.03 -28.88 -17.26
N THR A 197 9.83 -29.33 -17.61
CA THR A 197 8.62 -28.49 -17.66
C THR A 197 8.12 -28.01 -16.29
N LEU A 198 8.40 -28.74 -15.21
CA LEU A 198 8.07 -28.29 -13.84
C LEU A 198 8.99 -27.17 -13.34
N LEU A 199 10.26 -27.20 -13.76
CA LEU A 199 11.28 -26.24 -13.34
C LEU A 199 11.36 -25.05 -14.31
N THR A 200 11.05 -25.25 -15.60
CA THR A 200 11.13 -24.23 -16.66
C THR A 200 10.00 -23.20 -16.65
N ALA A 201 9.00 -23.32 -15.76
CA ALA A 201 8.20 -22.15 -15.37
C ALA A 201 9.09 -21.01 -14.78
N ASN A 202 10.35 -21.29 -14.44
CA ASN A 202 11.39 -20.31 -14.12
C ASN A 202 12.52 -20.16 -15.16
N GLU A 203 12.59 -21.00 -16.21
CA GLU A 203 13.69 -20.98 -17.19
C GLU A 203 13.20 -21.34 -18.61
N LEU A 204 12.49 -20.43 -19.25
CA LEU A 204 12.08 -20.55 -20.66
C LEU A 204 13.27 -20.31 -21.62
N LYS A 205 14.33 -21.14 -21.61
CA LYS A 205 15.36 -21.03 -22.66
C LYS A 205 16.33 -22.20 -22.89
N GLU A 206 15.89 -23.45 -22.92
CA GLU A 206 16.72 -24.49 -23.55
C GLU A 206 15.92 -25.38 -24.48
N LEU A 207 15.58 -24.83 -25.65
CA LEU A 207 15.61 -25.59 -26.90
C LEU A 207 16.26 -24.69 -27.96
N PRO A 208 17.21 -25.22 -28.73
CA PRO A 208 16.81 -25.63 -30.06
C PRO A 208 16.95 -27.13 -30.29
N THR A 209 15.93 -27.62 -30.99
CA THR A 209 15.81 -28.79 -31.84
C THR A 209 17.05 -29.15 -32.69
N GLU A 210 17.12 -30.45 -33.04
CA GLU A 210 18.03 -31.14 -34.00
C GLU A 210 19.42 -31.47 -33.40
N ILE A 211 19.86 -32.73 -33.24
CA ILE A 211 19.75 -33.99 -34.03
C ILE A 211 19.67 -35.18 -33.06
#